data_AF-A0A366D5F0-F1
#
_entry.id   AF-A0A366D5F0-F1
#
_cell.length_a   1.000
_cell.length_b   1.000
_cell.length_c   1.000
_cell.angle_alpha   90.00
_cell.angle_beta   90.00
_cell.angle_gamma   90.00
#
_symmetry.space_group_name_H-M   'P 1'
#
loop_
_entity.id
_entity.type
_entity.pdbx_description
1 polymer ?
#
loop_
_entity_poly.entity_id
_entity_poly.type
_entity_poly.pdbx_seq_one_letter_code
_entity_poly.pdbx_strand_id
1 'polypeptide(L)'
;MTDATDAALTELLARQRQLMEQAKVRIQAVEAEAETTDRLVRVRVNASGALLDVTLGPGTERLSRNQLGEMITRTAQRATRRAADRVAAELDELDTAQQRLLEIIESINPSTASIVRPAPHYPQVRQNPGDHDAAQPF
;
A
#
# COMPACT_ATOMS: atom_id res chain seq x y z
N MET A 1 36.79 -21.96 -6.44
CA MET A 1 35.73 -22.00 -5.41
C MET A 1 34.84 -20.75 -5.40
N THR A 2 35.02 -19.79 -6.33
CA THR A 2 34.26 -18.53 -6.42
C THR A 2 32.98 -18.62 -7.29
N ASP A 3 32.95 -19.53 -8.26
CA ASP A 3 31.90 -19.66 -9.28
C ASP A 3 30.52 -20.08 -8.72
N ALA A 4 30.50 -21.01 -7.76
CA ALA A 4 29.27 -21.50 -7.15
C ALA A 4 28.58 -20.43 -6.25
N THR A 5 29.36 -19.53 -5.66
CA THR A 5 28.84 -18.47 -4.78
C THR A 5 28.23 -17.33 -5.59
N ASP A 6 28.82 -16.99 -6.74
CA ASP A 6 28.29 -15.97 -7.66
C ASP A 6 26.99 -16.44 -8.34
N ALA A 7 26.90 -17.73 -8.71
CA ALA A 7 25.68 -18.31 -9.24
C ALA A 7 24.52 -18.28 -8.22
N ALA A 8 24.80 -18.64 -6.96
CA ALA A 8 23.79 -18.60 -5.89
C ALA A 8 23.35 -17.17 -5.56
N LEU A 9 24.28 -16.20 -5.57
CA LEU A 9 23.96 -14.79 -5.36
C LEU A 9 23.11 -14.21 -6.52
N THR A 10 23.40 -14.61 -7.76
CA THR A 10 22.66 -14.17 -8.94
C THR A 10 21.22 -14.71 -8.93
N GLU A 11 21.05 -15.99 -8.64
CA GLU A 11 19.72 -16.62 -8.52
C GLU A 11 18.89 -15.96 -7.41
N LEU A 12 19.55 -15.59 -6.30
CA LEU A 12 18.91 -14.89 -5.20
C LEU A 12 18.40 -13.49 -5.59
N LEU A 13 19.24 -12.68 -6.24
CA LEU A 13 18.85 -11.36 -6.71
C LEU A 13 17.71 -11.44 -7.74
N ALA A 14 17.75 -12.45 -8.62
CA ALA A 14 16.68 -12.71 -9.57
C ALA A 14 15.36 -13.03 -8.85
N ARG A 15 15.40 -13.89 -7.82
CA ARG A 15 14.23 -14.27 -7.04
C ARG A 15 13.66 -13.12 -6.22
N GLN A 16 14.50 -12.30 -5.60
CA GLN A 16 14.08 -11.09 -4.88
C GLN A 16 13.39 -10.11 -5.83
N ARG A 17 13.98 -9.87 -7.01
CA ARG A 17 13.39 -9.00 -8.03
C ARG A 17 12.04 -9.51 -8.49
N GLN A 18 11.90 -10.82 -8.72
CA GLN A 18 10.63 -11.42 -9.12
C GLN A 18 9.55 -11.22 -8.04
N LEU A 19 9.87 -11.42 -6.77
CA LEU A 19 8.92 -11.20 -5.66
C LEU A 19 8.46 -9.74 -5.61
N MET A 20 9.37 -8.77 -5.79
CA MET A 20 9.03 -7.35 -5.82
C MET A 20 8.16 -6.98 -7.01
N GLU A 21 8.47 -7.46 -8.22
CA GLU A 21 7.63 -7.17 -9.40
C GLU A 21 6.23 -7.76 -9.25
N GLN A 22 6.11 -8.97 -8.71
CA GLN A 22 4.80 -9.58 -8.45
C GLN A 22 4.00 -8.78 -7.41
N ALA A 23 4.63 -8.34 -6.32
CA ALA A 23 3.97 -7.51 -5.32
C ALA A 23 3.53 -6.15 -5.89
N LYS A 24 4.38 -5.52 -6.72
CA LYS A 24 4.04 -4.29 -7.42
C LYS A 24 2.81 -4.45 -8.31
N VAL A 25 2.72 -5.55 -9.07
CA VAL A 25 1.56 -5.84 -9.91
C VAL A 25 0.29 -6.01 -9.06
N ARG A 26 0.37 -6.74 -7.94
CA ARG A 26 -0.78 -6.91 -7.03
C ARG A 26 -1.22 -5.59 -6.42
N ILE A 27 -0.29 -4.79 -5.90
CA ILE A 27 -0.57 -3.46 -5.35
C ILE A 27 -1.21 -2.56 -6.42
N GLN A 28 -0.69 -2.55 -7.65
CA GLN A 28 -1.26 -1.75 -8.73
C GLN A 28 -2.67 -2.18 -9.13
N ALA A 29 -3.01 -3.46 -8.95
CA ALA A 29 -4.34 -4.00 -9.20
C ALA A 29 -5.33 -3.75 -8.04
N VAL A 30 -4.89 -3.20 -6.91
CA VAL A 30 -5.79 -2.88 -5.81
C VAL A 30 -6.80 -1.81 -6.25
N GLU A 31 -8.06 -2.19 -6.21
CA GLU A 31 -9.20 -1.28 -6.20
C GLU A 31 -10.01 -1.52 -4.92
N ALA A 32 -10.67 -0.48 -4.42
CA ALA A 32 -11.58 -0.60 -3.29
C ALA A 32 -12.85 0.19 -3.54
N GLU A 33 -13.96 -0.34 -3.03
CA GLU A 33 -15.28 0.26 -3.12
C GLU A 33 -15.83 0.52 -1.71
N ALA A 34 -16.55 1.63 -1.57
CA ALA A 34 -17.45 1.86 -0.46
C ALA A 34 -18.81 2.31 -0.94
N GLU A 35 -19.85 1.85 -0.25
CA GLU A 35 -21.24 2.19 -0.53
C GLU A 35 -21.94 2.60 0.76
N THR A 36 -22.91 3.51 0.66
CA THR A 36 -23.82 3.84 1.76
C THR A 36 -24.84 2.73 1.99
N THR A 37 -25.35 2.59 3.21
CA THR A 37 -26.26 1.48 3.57
C THR A 37 -27.54 1.45 2.71
N ASP A 38 -28.03 2.62 2.32
CA ASP A 38 -29.19 2.85 1.48
C ASP A 38 -28.89 2.81 -0.03
N ARG A 39 -27.65 2.50 -0.42
CA ARG A 39 -27.18 2.43 -1.82
C ARG A 39 -27.35 3.74 -2.61
N LEU A 40 -27.42 4.87 -1.91
CA LEU A 40 -27.51 6.19 -2.53
C LEU A 40 -26.18 6.63 -3.15
N VAL A 41 -25.05 6.28 -2.55
CA VAL A 41 -23.74 6.65 -3.08
C VAL A 41 -22.79 5.47 -3.00
N ARG A 42 -22.13 5.19 -4.13
CA ARG A 42 -21.06 4.22 -4.27
C ARG A 42 -19.82 4.90 -4.85
N VAL A 43 -18.66 4.63 -4.28
CA VAL A 43 -17.39 5.21 -4.71
C VAL A 43 -16.36 4.11 -4.87
N ARG A 44 -15.67 4.10 -6.01
CA ARG A 44 -14.51 3.22 -6.28
C ARG A 44 -13.23 4.02 -6.40
N VAL A 45 -12.16 3.50 -5.83
CA VAL A 45 -10.82 4.10 -5.87
C VAL A 45 -9.77 3.05 -6.20
N ASN A 46 -8.63 3.48 -6.72
CA ASN A 46 -7.46 2.62 -6.93
C ASN A 46 -6.55 2.58 -5.68
N ALA A 47 -5.42 1.89 -5.81
CA ALA A 47 -4.39 1.71 -4.78
C ALA A 47 -3.81 3.01 -4.21
N SER A 48 -3.74 4.08 -5.01
CA SER A 48 -3.25 5.39 -4.54
C SER A 48 -4.34 6.23 -3.87
N GLY A 49 -5.57 5.71 -3.80
CA GLY A 49 -6.75 6.43 -3.32
C GLY A 49 -7.36 7.38 -4.35
N ALA A 50 -6.89 7.35 -5.61
CA ALA A 50 -7.50 8.15 -6.67
C ALA A 50 -8.87 7.59 -7.04
N LEU A 51 -9.83 8.50 -7.23
CA LEU A 51 -11.19 8.19 -7.65
C LEU A 51 -11.20 7.58 -9.05
N LEU A 52 -11.79 6.39 -9.15
CA LEU A 52 -12.06 5.71 -10.42
C LEU A 52 -13.50 5.95 -10.88
N ASP A 53 -14.44 5.93 -9.93
CA ASP A 53 -15.86 6.07 -10.23
C ASP A 53 -16.67 6.56 -9.02
N VAL A 54 -17.77 7.26 -9.30
CA VAL A 54 -18.79 7.68 -8.33
C VAL A 54 -20.16 7.42 -8.95
N THR A 55 -20.91 6.51 -8.34
CA THR A 55 -22.28 6.19 -8.76
C THR A 55 -23.27 6.78 -7.77
N LEU A 56 -24.27 7.49 -8.29
CA LEU A 56 -25.41 7.99 -7.53
C LEU A 56 -26.62 7.11 -7.79
N GLY A 57 -27.16 6.54 -6.71
CA GLY A 57 -28.34 5.69 -6.75
C GLY A 57 -29.66 6.48 -6.82
N PRO A 58 -30.77 5.78 -7.06
CA PRO A 58 -32.11 6.36 -6.98
C PRO A 58 -32.39 6.86 -5.57
N GLY A 59 -32.97 8.06 -5.42
CA GLY A 59 -33.25 8.69 -4.13
C GLY A 59 -32.31 9.85 -3.81
N THR A 60 -31.16 9.95 -4.49
CA THR A 60 -30.22 11.07 -4.34
C THR A 60 -30.82 12.40 -4.80
N GLU A 61 -31.81 12.37 -5.70
CA GLU A 61 -32.54 13.55 -6.17
C GLU A 61 -33.34 14.26 -5.06
N ARG A 62 -33.63 13.55 -3.96
CA ARG A 62 -34.35 14.08 -2.80
C ARG A 62 -33.41 14.70 -1.76
N LEU A 63 -32.11 14.49 -1.89
CA LEU A 63 -31.11 15.05 -1.00
C LEU A 63 -30.80 16.50 -1.39
N SER A 64 -30.56 17.35 -0.39
CA SER A 64 -29.94 18.65 -0.66
C SER A 64 -28.52 18.46 -1.19
N ARG A 65 -28.02 19.46 -1.94
CA ARG A 65 -26.65 19.46 -2.47
C ARG A 65 -25.59 19.27 -1.37
N ASN A 66 -25.82 19.86 -0.20
CA ASN A 66 -24.90 19.74 0.94
C ASN A 66 -24.90 18.31 1.51
N GLN A 67 -26.08 17.71 1.70
CA GLN A 67 -26.19 16.32 2.16
C GLN A 67 -25.53 15.35 1.19
N LEU A 68 -25.76 15.54 -0.12
CA LEU A 68 -25.14 14.71 -1.14
C LEU A 68 -23.61 14.87 -1.16
N GLY A 69 -23.11 16.10 -1.10
CA GLY A 69 -21.67 16.37 -1.07
C GLY A 69 -20.97 15.76 0.15
N GLU A 70 -21.58 15.87 1.33
CA GLU A 70 -21.07 15.24 2.55
C GLU A 70 -21.07 13.71 2.44
N MET A 71 -22.14 13.14 1.89
CA MET A 71 -22.29 11.70 1.70
C MET A 71 -21.26 11.13 0.72
N ILE A 72 -21.02 11.82 -0.41
CA ILE A 72 -19.97 11.46 -1.36
C ILE A 72 -18.60 11.52 -0.70
N THR A 73 -18.30 12.61 -0.01
CA THR A 73 -16.99 12.81 0.65
C THR A 73 -16.72 11.71 1.66
N ARG A 74 -17.69 11.41 2.53
CA ARG A 74 -17.56 10.36 3.55
C ARG A 74 -17.41 8.98 2.92
N THR A 75 -18.13 8.71 1.84
CA THR A 75 -18.06 7.43 1.13
C THR A 75 -16.72 7.27 0.41
N ALA A 76 -16.20 8.33 -0.21
CA ALA A 76 -14.87 8.35 -0.81
C ALA A 76 -13.78 8.09 0.23
N GLN A 77 -13.82 8.77 1.38
CA GLN A 77 -12.87 8.52 2.47
C GLN A 77 -12.90 7.07 2.96
N ARG A 78 -14.08 6.44 3.04
CA ARG A 78 -14.20 5.01 3.37
C ARG A 78 -13.59 4.12 2.29
N ALA A 79 -13.78 4.43 1.02
CA ALA A 79 -13.17 3.69 -0.09
C ALA A 79 -11.64 3.82 -0.04
N THR A 80 -11.10 5.03 0.17
CA THR A 80 -9.65 5.28 0.31
C THR A 80 -9.05 4.51 1.47
N ARG A 81 -9.70 4.48 2.64
CA ARG A 81 -9.23 3.68 3.78
C ARG A 81 -9.18 2.19 3.43
N ARG A 82 -10.24 1.66 2.81
CA ARG A 82 -10.28 0.25 2.36
C ARG A 82 -9.18 -0.07 1.34
N ALA A 83 -8.84 0.87 0.45
CA ALA A 83 -7.72 0.69 -0.47
C ALA A 83 -6.39 0.66 0.27
N ALA A 84 -6.17 1.59 1.21
CA ALA A 84 -4.97 1.61 2.05
C ALA A 84 -4.81 0.31 2.86
N ASP A 85 -5.89 -0.20 3.46
CA ASP A 85 -5.87 -1.46 4.21
C ASP A 85 -5.49 -2.64 3.31
N ARG A 86 -5.99 -2.68 2.07
CA ARG A 86 -5.64 -3.72 1.08
C ARG A 86 -4.18 -3.62 0.63
N VAL A 87 -3.69 -2.40 0.38
CA VAL A 87 -2.27 -2.19 0.04
C VAL A 87 -1.35 -2.60 1.20
N ALA A 88 -1.73 -2.27 2.43
CA ALA A 88 -0.97 -2.67 3.61
C ALA A 88 -0.89 -4.20 3.74
N ALA A 89 -1.99 -4.92 3.52
CA ALA A 89 -2.00 -6.38 3.52
C ALA A 89 -1.05 -6.99 2.46
N GLU A 90 -1.01 -6.43 1.25
CA GLU A 90 -0.09 -6.88 0.19
C GLU A 90 1.39 -6.63 0.55
N LEU A 91 1.68 -5.54 1.26
CA LEU A 91 3.02 -5.23 1.75
C LEU A 91 3.43 -6.17 2.90
N ASP A 92 2.53 -6.46 3.85
CA ASP A 92 2.78 -7.40 4.94
C ASP A 92 3.08 -8.82 4.40
N GLU A 93 2.37 -9.25 3.35
CA GLU A 93 2.66 -10.53 2.68
C GLU A 93 4.04 -10.54 2.02
N LEU A 94 4.46 -9.43 1.41
CA LEU A 94 5.78 -9.29 0.82
C LEU A 94 6.87 -9.36 1.89
N ASP A 95 6.70 -8.65 3.01
CA ASP A 95 7.66 -8.67 4.12
C ASP A 95 7.78 -10.07 4.72
N THR A 96 6.67 -10.78 4.89
CA THR A 96 6.65 -12.18 5.35
C THR A 96 7.36 -13.11 4.36
N ALA A 97 7.21 -12.89 3.06
CA ALA A 97 7.90 -13.67 2.04
C ALA A 97 9.42 -13.40 2.04
N GLN A 98 9.84 -12.14 2.26
CA GLN A 98 11.24 -11.77 2.38
C GLN A 98 11.89 -12.36 3.63
N GLN A 99 11.21 -12.31 4.78
CA GLN A 99 11.71 -12.91 6.02
C GLN A 99 11.96 -14.42 5.87
N ARG A 100 11.01 -15.16 5.28
CA ARG A 100 11.19 -16.59 5.00
C ARG A 100 12.37 -16.87 4.06
N LEU A 101 12.58 -16.02 3.06
CA LEU A 101 13.72 -16.15 2.16
C LEU A 101 15.05 -15.93 2.91
N LEU A 102 15.12 -14.93 3.79
CA LEU A 102 16.29 -14.66 4.62
C LEU A 102 16.60 -15.81 5.59
N GLU A 103 15.58 -16.39 6.23
CA GLU A 103 15.75 -17.57 7.11
C GLU A 103 16.34 -18.77 6.36
N ILE A 104 15.86 -19.05 5.15
CA ILE A 104 16.40 -20.11 4.30
C ILE A 104 17.88 -19.83 3.98
N ILE A 105 18.24 -18.58 3.66
CA ILE A 105 19.62 -18.21 3.34
C ILE A 105 20.53 -18.35 4.56
N GLU A 106 20.10 -17.85 5.71
CA GLU A 106 20.85 -17.94 6.96
C GLU A 106 21.14 -19.40 7.33
N SER A 107 20.21 -20.31 7.03
CA SER A 107 20.40 -21.75 7.22
C SER A 107 21.41 -22.39 6.26
N ILE A 108 21.64 -21.79 5.07
CA ILE A 108 22.55 -22.31 4.04
C ILE A 108 23.95 -21.69 4.15
N ASN A 109 24.04 -20.37 4.36
CA ASN A 109 25.30 -19.65 4.53
C ASN A 109 25.09 -18.31 5.28
N PRO A 110 25.56 -18.18 6.53
CA PRO A 110 25.30 -17.01 7.37
C PRO A 110 25.96 -15.72 6.84
N SER A 111 27.00 -15.82 6.02
CA SER A 111 27.72 -14.66 5.47
C SER A 111 26.96 -13.95 4.33
N THR A 112 26.00 -14.62 3.69
CA THR A 112 25.23 -14.05 2.56
C THR A 112 24.02 -13.22 3.03
N ALA A 113 23.53 -13.47 4.25
CA ALA A 113 22.39 -12.76 4.84
C ALA A 113 22.62 -11.25 5.03
N SER A 114 23.87 -10.82 5.26
CA SER A 114 24.23 -9.40 5.44
C SER A 114 24.17 -8.59 4.15
N ILE A 115 24.23 -9.22 2.97
CA ILE A 115 24.23 -8.55 1.65
C ILE A 115 22.80 -8.27 1.16
N VAL A 116 21.83 -9.07 1.63
CA VAL A 116 20.47 -9.15 1.06
C VAL A 116 19.43 -8.48 1.97
N ARG A 117 19.82 -8.08 3.20
CA ARG A 117 18.95 -7.33 4.11
C ARG A 117 18.49 -6.03 3.42
N PRO A 118 17.17 -5.83 3.23
CA PRO A 118 16.67 -4.55 2.77
C PRO A 118 16.92 -3.49 3.84
N ALA A 119 17.28 -2.29 3.40
CA ALA A 119 17.31 -1.13 4.29
C ALA A 119 15.91 -0.92 4.89
N PRO A 120 15.78 -0.62 6.19
CA PRO A 120 14.49 -0.40 6.81
C PRO A 120 13.72 0.70 6.07
N HIS A 121 12.51 0.36 5.59
CA HIS A 121 11.60 1.33 5.01
C HIS A 121 10.97 2.13 6.16
N TYR A 122 11.62 3.21 6.58
CA TYR A 122 10.99 4.15 7.47
C TYR A 122 9.86 4.84 6.69
N PRO A 123 8.58 4.70 7.12
CA PRO A 123 7.52 5.48 6.53
C PRO A 123 7.91 6.95 6.67
N GLN A 124 8.17 7.60 5.55
CA GLN A 124 8.40 9.03 5.51
C GLN A 124 7.08 9.67 5.90
N VAL A 125 6.94 10.02 7.18
CA VAL A 125 5.92 10.97 7.62
C VAL A 125 6.16 12.19 6.76
N ARG A 126 5.25 12.45 5.80
CA ARG A 126 5.23 13.73 5.09
C ARG A 126 5.04 14.79 6.17
N GLN A 127 6.14 15.38 6.63
CA GLN A 127 6.09 16.62 7.37
C GLN A 127 5.47 17.63 6.40
N ASN A 128 4.23 18.02 6.66
CA ASN A 128 3.66 19.18 6.00
C ASN A 128 4.58 20.37 6.33
N PRO A 129 5.03 21.16 5.35
CA PRO A 129 5.89 22.32 5.58
C PRO A 129 5.17 23.50 6.27
N GLY A 130 4.17 23.23 7.12
CA GLY A 130 3.33 24.22 7.80
C GLY A 130 3.47 24.28 9.33
N ASP A 131 4.14 23.34 9.99
CA ASP A 131 4.15 23.26 11.46
C ASP A 131 5.33 24.01 12.13
N HIS A 132 6.01 24.89 11.40
CA HIS A 132 7.15 25.66 11.92
C HIS A 132 6.80 27.02 12.55
N ASP A 133 5.52 27.36 12.73
CA ASP A 133 5.16 28.70 13.23
C ASP A 133 4.08 28.68 14.33
N ALA A 134 4.38 28.03 15.46
CA ALA A 134 3.64 28.24 16.71
C ALA A 134 4.42 27.76 17.94
N ALA A 135 5.65 28.28 18.15
CA ALA A 135 6.26 28.33 19.49
C ALA A 135 7.55 29.16 19.46
N GLN A 136 7.45 30.47 19.62
CA GLN A 136 8.51 31.22 20.29
C GLN A 136 8.00 31.61 21.69
N PRO A 137 8.69 31.23 22.77
CA PRO A 137 8.46 31.84 24.07
C PRO A 137 9.22 33.18 24.12
N PHE A 138 8.51 34.24 24.50
CA PHE A 138 8.83 35.29 25.49
C PHE A 138 7.97 36.52 25.21
#